data_AF-A0A6P5WX95-F1
#
_entry.id   AF-A0A6P5WX95-F1
#
_cell.length_a   1.000
_cell.length_b   1.000
_cell.length_c   1.000
_cell.angle_alpha   90.00
_cell.angle_beta   90.00
_cell.angle_gamma   90.00
#
_symmetry.space_group_name_H-M   'P 1'
#
loop_
_entity.id
_entity.type
_entity.pdbx_description
1 polymer ?
#
loop_
_entity_poly.entity_id
_entity_poly.type
_entity_poly.pdbx_seq_one_letter_code
_entity_poly.pdbx_strand_id
1 'polypeptide(L)'
;MQFRNIALITITVFLLLLAFLGFLFSILGMQSCVYLFVVIGWVIITLTFILCGIFLVFHNVVADTCVAMNEWVQNPMANSAMKELLPCWDREFGQNVLDASRSVATGLNGILNQYIVLVANNDTLPSQAVPLYHNQSGPLVPVICDPYTNANTQQGCGDGQVALSNATEEWKKYVCQVSAAGICNTAGRLTPDIYNQMSSAVNVSFGLYNYGPFLASVVDCTVIRDTFKDITENHCPGLRKYSQWVYIGLVTATGSIMFSLIFWVLYARERRHRKYTKRINKGYDESPLVGGRKL
;
A
#
# COMPACT_ATOMS: atom_id res chain seq x y z
N MET A 1 10.33 16.99 -6.23
CA MET A 1 10.85 17.07 -7.63
C MET A 1 12.34 17.44 -7.70
N GLN A 2 12.88 18.20 -6.73
CA GLN A 2 14.29 18.62 -6.67
C GLN A 2 15.32 17.47 -6.57
N PHE A 3 15.04 16.41 -5.80
CA PHE A 3 15.96 15.26 -5.62
C PHE A 3 16.20 14.44 -6.89
N ARG A 4 15.17 14.28 -7.74
CA ARG A 4 15.24 13.45 -8.96
C ARG A 4 16.18 14.05 -10.01
N ASN A 5 16.22 15.37 -10.10
CA ASN A 5 17.11 16.07 -11.03
C ASN A 5 18.56 16.06 -10.53
N ILE A 6 18.77 16.19 -9.21
CA ILE A 6 20.12 16.13 -8.62
C ILE A 6 20.74 14.75 -8.87
N ALA A 7 20.00 13.66 -8.61
CA ALA A 7 20.49 12.31 -8.85
C ALA A 7 20.88 12.06 -10.32
N LEU A 8 20.06 12.50 -11.28
CA LEU A 8 20.37 12.38 -12.70
C LEU A 8 21.60 13.20 -13.11
N ILE A 9 21.74 14.42 -12.58
CA ILE A 9 22.92 15.27 -12.83
C ILE A 9 24.18 14.62 -12.24
N THR A 10 24.13 14.11 -11.01
CA THR A 10 25.27 13.44 -10.38
C THR A 10 25.71 12.21 -11.16
N ILE A 11 24.77 11.36 -11.59
CA ILE A 11 25.06 10.19 -12.43
C ILE A 11 25.70 10.62 -13.75
N THR A 12 25.16 11.66 -14.40
CA THR A 12 25.68 12.17 -15.68
C THR A 12 27.11 12.69 -15.54
N VAL A 13 27.40 13.49 -14.50
CA VAL A 13 28.74 14.00 -14.22
C VAL A 13 29.72 12.85 -13.96
N PHE A 14 29.30 11.83 -13.19
CA PHE A 14 30.15 10.68 -12.90
C PHE A 14 30.44 9.85 -14.15
N LEU A 15 29.45 9.62 -15.01
CA LEU A 15 29.63 8.92 -16.29
C LEU A 15 30.57 9.67 -17.25
N LEU A 16 30.45 11.00 -17.33
CA LEU A 16 31.36 11.83 -18.13
C LEU A 16 32.79 11.77 -17.59
N LEU A 17 32.97 11.81 -16.27
CA LEU A 17 34.28 11.73 -15.63
C LEU A 17 34.93 10.36 -15.86
N LEU A 18 34.15 9.27 -15.75
CA LEU A 18 34.60 7.92 -16.08
C LEU A 18 35.00 7.78 -17.56
N ALA A 19 34.23 8.34 -18.48
CA ALA A 19 34.55 8.34 -19.90
C ALA A 19 35.86 9.11 -20.19
N PHE A 20 36.04 10.27 -19.55
CA PHE A 20 37.25 11.08 -19.67
C PHE A 20 38.49 10.37 -19.11
N LEU A 21 38.38 9.77 -17.91
CA LEU A 21 39.45 8.97 -17.30
C LEU A 21 39.82 7.78 -18.17
N GLY A 22 38.83 7.06 -18.70
CA GLY A 22 39.05 5.98 -19.66
C GLY A 22 39.86 6.50 -20.85
N PHE A 23 39.38 7.54 -21.53
CA PHE A 23 40.07 8.10 -22.69
C PHE A 23 41.52 8.51 -22.40
N LEU A 24 41.76 9.21 -21.28
CA LEU A 24 43.10 9.57 -20.83
C LEU A 24 44.00 8.35 -20.62
N PHE A 25 43.55 7.33 -19.88
CA PHE A 25 44.33 6.12 -19.65
C PHE A 25 44.62 5.34 -20.93
N SER A 26 43.69 5.39 -21.89
CA SER A 26 43.88 4.82 -23.23
C SER A 26 44.96 5.55 -24.02
N ILE A 27 45.13 6.87 -23.86
CA ILE A 27 46.22 7.67 -24.45
C ILE A 27 47.54 7.48 -23.68
N LEU A 28 47.52 7.43 -22.35
CA LEU A 28 48.71 7.16 -21.53
C LEU A 28 49.26 5.73 -21.76
N GLY A 29 48.42 4.81 -22.26
CA GLY A 29 48.83 3.47 -22.64
C GLY A 29 49.03 2.52 -21.46
N MET A 30 48.36 2.82 -20.33
CA MET A 30 48.35 1.99 -19.12
C MET A 30 47.47 0.76 -19.34
N GLN A 31 48.09 -0.37 -19.71
CA GLN A 31 47.37 -1.58 -20.11
C GLN A 31 46.45 -2.14 -19.01
N SER A 32 46.87 -2.09 -17.74
CA SER A 32 46.09 -2.60 -16.61
C SER A 32 44.79 -1.81 -16.39
N CYS A 33 44.85 -0.48 -16.48
CA CYS A 33 43.66 0.37 -16.30
C CYS A 33 42.66 0.16 -17.44
N VAL A 34 43.12 0.11 -18.69
CA VAL A 34 42.22 -0.14 -19.84
C VAL A 34 41.52 -1.49 -19.72
N TYR A 35 42.23 -2.54 -19.28
CA TYR A 35 41.61 -3.85 -19.07
C TYR A 35 40.52 -3.82 -17.98
N LEU A 36 40.78 -3.14 -16.86
CA LEU A 36 39.82 -2.97 -15.77
C LEU A 36 38.54 -2.25 -16.25
N PHE A 37 38.67 -1.16 -17.01
CA PHE A 37 37.50 -0.46 -17.55
C PHE A 37 36.70 -1.30 -18.57
N VAL A 38 37.37 -2.13 -19.37
CA VAL A 38 36.69 -3.07 -20.28
C VAL A 38 35.88 -4.10 -19.49
N VAL A 39 36.46 -4.68 -18.44
CA VAL A 39 35.76 -5.63 -17.55
C VAL A 39 34.53 -4.97 -16.91
N ILE A 40 34.69 -3.77 -16.34
CA ILE A 40 33.58 -3.00 -15.77
C ILE A 40 32.50 -2.72 -16.83
N GLY A 41 32.90 -2.32 -18.03
CA GLY A 41 31.97 -2.05 -19.13
C GLY A 41 31.12 -3.27 -19.50
N TRP A 42 31.74 -4.46 -19.59
CA TRP A 42 31.02 -5.71 -19.83
C TRP A 42 30.06 -6.07 -18.69
N VAL A 43 30.48 -5.89 -17.43
CA VAL A 43 29.59 -6.09 -16.27
C VAL A 43 28.37 -5.17 -16.35
N ILE A 44 28.57 -3.88 -16.67
CA ILE A 44 27.46 -2.91 -16.83
C ILE A 44 26.52 -3.34 -17.97
N ILE A 45 27.05 -3.78 -19.11
CA ILE A 45 26.23 -4.28 -20.24
C ILE A 45 25.38 -5.48 -19.79
N THR A 46 25.97 -6.46 -19.11
CA THR A 46 25.21 -7.64 -18.65
C THR A 46 24.09 -7.26 -17.67
N LEU A 47 24.38 -6.37 -16.71
CA LEU A 47 23.40 -5.91 -15.73
C LEU A 47 22.26 -5.12 -16.40
N THR A 48 22.59 -4.23 -17.34
CA THR A 48 21.60 -3.42 -18.05
C THR A 48 20.73 -4.26 -19.00
N PHE A 49 21.26 -5.34 -19.57
CA PHE A 49 20.45 -6.29 -20.35
C PHE A 49 19.45 -7.06 -19.49
N ILE A 50 19.88 -7.51 -18.30
CA ILE A 50 18.98 -8.15 -17.31
C ILE A 50 17.88 -7.17 -16.89
N LEU A 51 18.25 -5.93 -16.56
CA LEU A 51 17.29 -4.88 -16.21
C LEU A 51 16.31 -4.60 -17.35
N CYS A 52 16.79 -4.54 -18.60
CA CYS A 52 15.95 -4.37 -19.78
C CYS A 52 14.88 -5.47 -19.88
N GLY A 53 15.27 -6.73 -19.67
CA GLY A 53 14.34 -7.87 -19.63
C GLY A 53 13.29 -7.74 -18.52
N ILE A 54 13.71 -7.37 -17.31
CA ILE A 54 12.80 -7.16 -16.16
C ILE A 54 11.80 -6.03 -16.47
N PHE A 55 12.26 -4.88 -16.99
CA PHE A 55 11.40 -3.76 -17.33
C PHE A 55 10.42 -4.06 -18.46
N LEU A 56 10.82 -4.91 -19.42
CA LEU A 56 9.93 -5.38 -20.48
C LEU A 56 8.81 -6.26 -19.91
N VAL A 57 9.13 -7.21 -19.04
CA VAL A 57 8.11 -8.02 -18.35
C VAL A 57 7.20 -7.12 -17.52
N PHE A 58 7.77 -6.21 -16.75
CA PHE A 58 7.00 -5.25 -15.95
C PHE A 58 6.05 -4.40 -16.79
N HIS A 59 6.50 -3.90 -17.94
CA HIS A 59 5.66 -3.10 -18.84
C HIS A 59 4.43 -3.89 -19.31
N ASN A 60 4.62 -5.16 -19.70
CA ASN A 60 3.52 -6.01 -20.15
C ASN A 60 2.57 -6.36 -19.00
N VAL A 61 3.10 -6.79 -17.84
CA VAL A 61 2.29 -7.12 -16.67
C VAL A 61 1.44 -5.93 -16.23
N VAL A 62 2.01 -4.73 -16.18
CA VAL A 62 1.28 -3.52 -15.82
C VAL A 62 0.23 -3.18 -16.88
N ALA A 63 0.56 -3.29 -18.17
CA ALA A 63 -0.38 -3.02 -19.25
C ALA A 63 -1.59 -3.98 -19.19
N ASP A 64 -1.32 -5.28 -19.03
CA ASP A 64 -2.34 -6.32 -18.95
C ASP A 64 -3.20 -6.13 -17.69
N THR A 65 -2.58 -5.83 -16.54
CA THR A 65 -3.30 -5.54 -15.29
C THR A 65 -4.20 -4.32 -15.43
N CYS A 66 -3.71 -3.25 -16.06
CA CYS A 66 -4.50 -2.04 -16.31
C CYS A 66 -5.70 -2.30 -17.23
N VAL A 67 -5.54 -3.14 -18.25
CA VAL A 67 -6.65 -3.55 -19.13
C VAL A 67 -7.66 -4.39 -18.36
N ALA A 68 -7.20 -5.40 -17.62
CA ALA A 68 -8.06 -6.26 -16.81
C ALA A 68 -8.85 -5.48 -15.74
N MET A 69 -8.20 -4.53 -15.05
CA MET A 69 -8.86 -3.63 -14.10
C MET A 69 -9.94 -2.79 -14.79
N ASN A 70 -9.65 -2.25 -15.98
CA ASN A 70 -10.60 -1.43 -16.72
C ASN A 70 -11.81 -2.24 -17.24
N GLU A 71 -11.60 -3.46 -17.72
CA GLU A 71 -12.68 -4.37 -18.14
C GLU A 71 -13.62 -4.71 -16.98
N TRP A 72 -13.05 -4.96 -15.79
CA TRP A 72 -13.85 -5.23 -14.60
C TRP A 72 -14.60 -4.00 -14.09
N VAL A 73 -14.03 -2.79 -14.17
CA VAL A 73 -14.75 -1.56 -13.82
C VAL A 73 -16.01 -1.39 -14.68
N GLN A 74 -15.95 -1.79 -15.95
CA GLN A 74 -17.09 -1.75 -16.86
C GLN A 74 -18.12 -2.84 -16.55
N ASN A 75 -17.68 -4.06 -16.24
CA ASN A 75 -18.56 -5.21 -16.02
C ASN A 75 -18.11 -6.09 -14.82
N PRO A 76 -18.32 -5.63 -13.57
CA PRO A 76 -17.79 -6.33 -12.39
C PRO A 76 -18.48 -7.68 -12.11
N MET A 77 -19.70 -7.88 -12.64
CA MET A 77 -20.49 -9.12 -12.49
C MET A 77 -20.14 -10.19 -13.53
N ALA A 78 -19.38 -9.84 -14.57
CA ALA A 78 -18.96 -10.78 -15.60
C ALA A 78 -18.01 -11.84 -15.04
N ASN A 79 -18.06 -13.05 -15.60
CA ASN A 79 -17.17 -14.14 -15.19
C ASN A 79 -15.73 -13.79 -15.55
N SER A 80 -14.94 -13.44 -14.54
CA SER A 80 -13.53 -13.08 -14.65
C SER A 80 -12.77 -13.66 -13.46
N ALA A 81 -11.45 -13.82 -13.59
CA ALA A 81 -10.60 -14.24 -12.46
C ALA A 81 -10.72 -13.26 -11.26
N MET A 82 -11.05 -11.99 -11.52
CA MET A 82 -11.21 -10.99 -10.47
C MET A 82 -12.52 -11.14 -9.68
N LYS A 83 -13.57 -11.72 -10.28
CA LYS A 83 -14.83 -12.05 -9.58
C LYS A 83 -14.66 -13.15 -8.52
N GLU A 84 -13.76 -14.10 -8.75
CA GLU A 84 -13.46 -15.16 -7.77
C GLU A 84 -12.68 -14.63 -6.56
N LEU A 85 -11.88 -13.58 -6.75
CA LEU A 85 -11.11 -12.92 -5.68
C LEU A 85 -11.94 -11.89 -4.92
N LEU A 86 -12.82 -11.16 -5.61
CA LEU A 86 -13.65 -10.08 -5.09
C LEU A 86 -15.11 -10.39 -5.47
N PRO A 87 -15.84 -11.18 -4.68
CA PRO A 87 -17.25 -11.45 -4.96
C PRO A 87 -18.01 -10.13 -4.80
N CYS A 88 -18.42 -9.56 -5.91
CA CYS A 88 -19.29 -8.40 -5.94
C CYS A 88 -20.73 -8.84 -5.92
N TRP A 89 -21.53 -8.15 -5.12
CA TRP A 89 -22.97 -8.21 -5.22
C TRP A 89 -23.49 -6.95 -5.88
N ASP A 90 -24.77 -6.99 -6.23
CA ASP A 90 -25.48 -5.87 -6.78
C ASP A 90 -25.81 -4.83 -5.70
N ARG A 91 -26.20 -3.62 -6.15
CA ARG A 91 -26.54 -2.51 -5.26
C ARG A 91 -27.76 -2.79 -4.38
N GLU A 92 -28.70 -3.61 -4.83
CA GLU A 92 -29.88 -3.97 -4.04
C GLU A 92 -29.45 -4.82 -2.85
N PHE A 93 -28.57 -5.80 -3.07
CA PHE A 93 -28.00 -6.58 -1.97
C PHE A 93 -27.21 -5.72 -0.98
N GLY A 94 -26.40 -4.76 -1.46
CA GLY A 94 -25.72 -3.80 -0.59
C GLY A 94 -26.69 -2.97 0.27
N GLN A 95 -27.79 -2.50 -0.32
CA GLN A 95 -28.86 -1.80 0.42
C GLN A 95 -29.54 -2.71 1.46
N ASN A 96 -29.81 -3.96 1.11
CA ASN A 96 -30.38 -4.94 2.04
C ASN A 96 -29.45 -5.20 3.23
N VAL A 97 -28.13 -5.25 3.02
CA VAL A 97 -27.14 -5.36 4.10
C VAL A 97 -27.15 -4.11 4.98
N LEU A 98 -27.25 -2.91 4.38
CA LEU A 98 -27.34 -1.67 5.14
C LEU A 98 -28.61 -1.62 6.00
N ASP A 99 -29.76 -1.98 5.44
CA ASP A 99 -31.03 -1.99 6.16
C ASP A 99 -31.04 -3.07 7.26
N ALA A 100 -30.47 -4.25 7.00
CA ALA A 100 -30.27 -5.27 8.02
C ALA A 100 -29.36 -4.76 9.16
N SER A 101 -28.27 -4.07 8.84
CA SER A 101 -27.36 -3.49 9.85
C SER A 101 -28.08 -2.45 10.72
N ARG A 102 -28.93 -1.61 10.10
CA ARG A 102 -29.79 -0.64 10.80
C ARG A 102 -30.76 -1.36 11.73
N SER A 103 -31.48 -2.37 11.23
CA SER A 103 -32.44 -3.11 12.04
C SER A 103 -31.79 -3.79 13.25
N VAL A 104 -30.60 -4.37 13.10
CA VAL A 104 -29.85 -4.97 14.21
C VAL A 104 -29.42 -3.91 15.22
N ALA A 105 -28.87 -2.78 14.78
CA ALA A 105 -28.45 -1.70 15.66
C ALA A 105 -29.63 -1.10 16.46
N THR A 106 -30.74 -0.77 15.79
CA THR A 106 -31.96 -0.28 16.43
C THR A 106 -32.54 -1.33 17.39
N GLY A 107 -32.53 -2.61 17.01
CA GLY A 107 -32.99 -3.71 17.87
C GLY A 107 -32.15 -3.84 19.15
N LEU A 108 -30.82 -3.81 19.03
CA LEU A 108 -29.91 -3.82 20.18
C LEU A 108 -30.12 -2.60 21.08
N ASN A 109 -30.29 -1.41 20.49
CA ASN A 109 -30.57 -0.19 21.23
C ASN A 109 -31.88 -0.30 22.03
N GLY A 110 -32.92 -0.89 21.41
CA GLY A 110 -34.19 -1.17 22.05
C GLY A 110 -34.06 -2.13 23.25
N ILE A 111 -33.33 -3.24 23.09
CA ILE A 111 -33.11 -4.22 24.17
C ILE A 111 -32.36 -3.58 25.34
N LEU A 112 -31.32 -2.79 25.06
CA LEU A 112 -30.55 -2.09 26.09
C LEU A 112 -31.41 -1.10 26.87
N ASN A 113 -32.19 -0.27 26.17
CA ASN A 113 -33.09 0.69 26.79
C ASN A 113 -34.20 0.00 27.59
N GLN A 114 -34.74 -1.09 27.08
CA GLN A 114 -35.74 -1.89 27.78
C GLN A 114 -35.18 -2.49 29.07
N TYR A 115 -33.94 -3.00 29.05
CA TYR A 115 -33.25 -3.46 30.25
C TYR A 115 -33.05 -2.32 31.26
N ILE A 116 -32.58 -1.15 30.80
CA ILE A 116 -32.36 0.01 31.68
C ILE A 116 -33.66 0.43 32.38
N VAL A 117 -34.77 0.53 31.65
CA VAL A 117 -36.05 1.00 32.20
C VAL A 117 -36.72 -0.06 33.08
N LEU A 118 -36.81 -1.31 32.61
CA LEU A 118 -37.57 -2.36 33.29
C LEU A 118 -36.79 -3.06 34.40
N VAL A 119 -35.46 -3.03 34.33
CA VAL A 119 -34.57 -3.70 35.29
C VAL A 119 -33.77 -2.67 36.08
N ALA A 120 -32.79 -2.01 35.46
CA ALA A 120 -31.80 -1.21 36.21
C ALA A 120 -32.42 -0.03 37.00
N ASN A 121 -33.42 0.63 36.41
CA ASN A 121 -34.12 1.79 36.98
C ASN A 121 -35.43 1.43 37.70
N ASN A 122 -35.74 0.14 37.86
CA ASN A 122 -37.00 -0.31 38.43
C ASN A 122 -36.87 -0.70 39.91
N ASP A 123 -37.21 0.23 40.79
CA ASP A 123 -37.13 0.06 42.25
C ASP A 123 -38.18 -0.92 42.82
N THR A 124 -39.12 -1.40 42.00
CA THR A 124 -40.25 -2.26 42.45
C THR A 124 -40.01 -3.76 42.26
N LEU A 125 -38.82 -4.15 41.79
CA LEU A 125 -38.49 -5.56 41.58
C LEU A 125 -38.54 -6.34 42.92
N PRO A 126 -39.27 -7.45 43.01
CA PRO A 126 -39.34 -8.25 44.22
C PRO A 126 -38.00 -8.97 44.45
N SER A 127 -37.62 -9.15 45.74
CA SER A 127 -36.38 -9.81 46.15
C SER A 127 -36.20 -11.25 45.60
N GLN A 128 -37.30 -11.88 45.19
CA GLN A 128 -37.34 -13.22 44.60
C GLN A 128 -36.98 -13.22 43.11
N ALA A 129 -36.92 -12.06 42.44
CA ALA A 129 -36.58 -11.94 41.03
C ALA A 129 -35.06 -12.02 40.78
N VAL A 130 -34.36 -12.94 41.46
CA VAL A 130 -32.94 -13.24 41.20
C VAL A 130 -32.84 -13.91 39.83
N PRO A 131 -31.94 -13.47 38.91
CA PRO A 131 -30.80 -12.59 39.13
C PRO A 131 -31.05 -11.11 38.81
N LEU A 132 -32.27 -10.69 38.46
CA LEU A 132 -32.61 -9.31 38.05
C LEU A 132 -32.74 -8.34 39.25
N TYR A 133 -33.03 -8.89 40.43
CA TYR A 133 -33.07 -8.13 41.67
C TYR A 133 -31.65 -7.86 42.18
N HIS A 134 -31.25 -6.61 42.09
CA HIS A 134 -30.07 -6.07 42.75
C HIS A 134 -30.54 -5.01 43.74
N ASN A 135 -29.87 -4.83 44.88
CA ASN A 135 -30.23 -3.78 45.84
C ASN A 135 -29.89 -2.40 45.26
N GLN A 136 -30.74 -1.91 44.36
CA GLN A 136 -30.55 -0.74 43.51
C GLN A 136 -30.54 0.53 44.36
N SER A 137 -29.34 0.94 44.77
CA SER A 137 -29.14 2.17 45.53
C SER A 137 -28.35 3.12 44.65
N GLY A 138 -28.92 4.11 43.98
CA GLY A 138 -28.12 5.01 43.14
C GLY A 138 -28.91 5.83 42.12
N PRO A 139 -28.27 6.79 41.44
CA PRO A 139 -28.90 7.60 40.42
C PRO A 139 -29.36 6.74 39.24
N LEU A 140 -30.42 7.18 38.55
CA LEU A 140 -30.98 6.47 37.39
C LEU A 140 -29.96 6.38 36.25
N VAL A 141 -29.82 5.18 35.69
CA VAL A 141 -28.96 4.93 34.53
C VAL A 141 -29.58 5.60 33.30
N PRO A 142 -28.83 6.41 32.54
CA PRO A 142 -29.35 7.05 31.34
C PRO A 142 -29.53 6.02 30.22
N VAL A 143 -30.61 6.17 29.47
CA VAL A 143 -30.90 5.37 28.27
C VAL A 143 -30.04 5.84 27.09
N ILE A 144 -29.77 4.95 26.13
CA ILE A 144 -29.08 5.33 24.90
C ILE A 144 -30.05 5.89 23.86
N CYS A 145 -29.59 6.89 23.12
CA CYS A 145 -30.30 7.42 21.97
C CYS A 145 -30.02 6.55 20.74
N ASP A 146 -31.07 6.11 20.04
CA ASP A 146 -30.92 5.42 18.76
C ASP A 146 -30.69 6.43 17.63
N PRO A 147 -29.52 6.41 16.95
CA PRO A 147 -29.17 7.42 15.96
C PRO A 147 -29.96 7.26 14.67
N TYR A 148 -30.55 6.10 14.40
CA TYR A 148 -31.38 5.89 13.21
C TYR A 148 -32.80 6.43 13.36
N THR A 149 -33.36 6.34 14.56
CA THR A 149 -34.68 6.89 14.88
C THR A 149 -34.61 8.42 15.02
N ASN A 150 -33.48 8.96 15.50
CA ASN A 150 -33.26 10.39 15.70
C ASN A 150 -32.47 11.09 14.57
N ALA A 151 -32.18 10.40 13.45
CA ALA A 151 -31.39 10.96 12.34
C ALA A 151 -32.01 12.21 11.69
N ASN A 152 -33.34 12.35 11.76
CA ASN A 152 -34.07 13.48 11.17
C ASN A 152 -34.16 14.70 12.09
N THR A 153 -33.84 14.54 13.38
CA THR A 153 -33.70 15.65 14.31
C THR A 153 -32.25 16.12 14.27
N GLN A 154 -32.01 17.32 13.72
CA GLN A 154 -30.73 18.04 13.91
C GLN A 154 -30.41 18.29 15.40
N GLN A 155 -31.39 18.05 16.28
CA GLN A 155 -31.27 17.95 17.71
C GLN A 155 -30.58 16.63 18.08
N GLY A 156 -29.48 16.69 18.83
CA GLY A 156 -28.80 15.51 19.36
C GLY A 156 -29.69 14.65 20.28
N CYS A 157 -29.05 13.80 21.09
CA CYS A 157 -29.75 12.98 22.08
C CYS A 157 -30.59 13.89 23.01
N GLY A 158 -31.83 13.50 23.29
CA GLY A 158 -32.71 14.27 24.19
C GLY A 158 -32.19 14.29 25.64
N ASP A 159 -32.74 15.17 26.48
CA ASP A 159 -32.36 15.28 27.89
C ASP A 159 -32.47 13.92 28.61
N GLY A 160 -31.39 13.50 29.28
CA GLY A 160 -31.30 12.21 29.98
C GLY A 160 -30.96 11.01 29.09
N GLN A 161 -30.72 11.22 27.79
CA GLN A 161 -30.21 10.20 26.88
C GLN A 161 -28.71 10.36 26.61
N VAL A 162 -28.02 9.26 26.38
CA VAL A 162 -26.59 9.25 26.04
C VAL A 162 -26.37 8.76 24.61
N ALA A 163 -25.42 9.41 23.92
CA ALA A 163 -24.98 8.95 22.60
C ALA A 163 -24.24 7.61 22.71
N LEU A 164 -24.31 6.77 21.68
CA LEU A 164 -23.62 5.47 21.68
C LEU A 164 -22.12 5.58 21.93
N SER A 165 -21.48 6.64 21.40
CA SER A 165 -20.04 6.87 21.56
C SER A 165 -19.63 7.03 23.03
N ASN A 166 -20.51 7.60 23.86
CA ASN A 166 -20.20 7.97 25.25
C ASN A 166 -20.85 7.02 26.26
N ALA A 167 -21.73 6.12 25.80
CA ALA A 167 -22.54 5.24 26.66
C ALA A 167 -21.69 4.43 27.65
N THR A 168 -20.58 3.83 27.20
CA THR A 168 -19.70 3.02 28.05
C THR A 168 -19.05 3.83 29.17
N GLU A 169 -18.64 5.07 28.89
CA GLU A 169 -18.03 5.96 29.89
C GLU A 169 -19.08 6.48 30.88
N GLU A 170 -20.26 6.82 30.39
CA GLU A 170 -21.36 7.29 31.23
C GLU A 170 -21.89 6.19 32.15
N TRP A 171 -22.16 4.98 31.63
CA TRP A 171 -22.65 3.85 32.42
C TRP A 171 -21.66 3.38 33.48
N LYS A 172 -20.36 3.60 33.29
CA LYS A 172 -19.33 3.22 34.27
C LYS A 172 -19.55 3.87 35.64
N LYS A 173 -20.15 5.07 35.67
CA LYS A 173 -20.47 5.82 36.89
C LYS A 173 -21.56 5.18 37.74
N TYR A 174 -22.29 4.20 37.18
CA TYR A 174 -23.43 3.54 37.81
C TYR A 174 -23.12 2.10 38.26
N VAL A 175 -21.87 1.66 38.10
CA VAL A 175 -21.42 0.32 38.46
C VAL A 175 -21.21 0.21 39.97
N CYS A 176 -21.84 -0.78 40.60
CA CYS A 176 -21.69 -1.09 42.01
C CYS A 176 -20.59 -2.14 42.25
N GLN A 177 -20.06 -2.18 43.47
CA GLN A 177 -19.30 -3.35 43.94
C GLN A 177 -20.27 -4.45 44.36
N VAL A 178 -19.99 -5.70 43.95
CA VAL A 178 -20.87 -6.85 44.19
C VAL A 178 -20.38 -7.72 45.36
N SER A 179 -21.34 -8.32 46.08
CA SER A 179 -21.10 -9.40 47.04
C SER A 179 -20.83 -10.74 46.33
N ALA A 180 -20.44 -11.76 47.10
CA ALA A 180 -20.30 -13.14 46.59
C ALA A 180 -21.60 -13.71 45.99
N ALA A 181 -22.76 -13.13 46.31
CA ALA A 181 -24.06 -13.51 45.76
C ALA A 181 -24.43 -12.73 44.47
N GLY A 182 -23.56 -11.86 43.96
CA GLY A 182 -23.81 -11.05 42.76
C GLY A 182 -24.72 -9.84 42.98
N ILE A 183 -24.92 -9.42 44.24
CA ILE A 183 -25.79 -8.30 44.62
C ILE A 183 -24.93 -7.07 44.93
N CYS A 184 -25.35 -5.90 44.48
CA CYS A 184 -24.71 -4.61 44.81
C CYS A 184 -24.63 -4.36 46.32
N ASN A 185 -23.41 -4.09 46.82
CA ASN A 185 -23.13 -3.68 48.20
C ASN A 185 -22.96 -2.15 48.34
N THR A 186 -22.51 -1.49 47.27
CA THR A 186 -22.34 -0.03 47.22
C THR A 186 -23.46 0.61 46.42
N ALA A 187 -23.54 1.95 46.49
CA ALA A 187 -24.43 2.68 45.61
C ALA A 187 -24.06 2.42 44.12
N GLY A 188 -25.02 1.95 43.33
CA GLY A 188 -25.01 1.71 41.90
C GLY A 188 -26.26 0.93 41.47
N ARG A 189 -26.49 0.88 40.15
CA ARG A 189 -27.62 0.16 39.54
C ARG A 189 -27.19 -0.93 38.55
N LEU A 190 -25.89 -0.99 38.22
CA LEU A 190 -25.32 -1.99 37.31
C LEU A 190 -24.30 -2.85 38.05
N THR A 191 -24.40 -4.17 37.91
CA THR A 191 -23.31 -5.07 38.31
C THR A 191 -22.19 -5.03 37.25
N PRO A 192 -20.94 -5.39 37.61
CA PRO A 192 -19.84 -5.44 36.65
C PRO A 192 -20.14 -6.33 35.43
N ASP A 193 -20.82 -7.47 35.62
CA ASP A 193 -21.17 -8.39 34.54
C ASP A 193 -22.18 -7.78 33.56
N ILE A 194 -23.24 -7.15 34.08
CA ILE A 194 -24.25 -6.46 33.27
C ILE A 194 -23.62 -5.29 32.53
N TYR A 195 -22.77 -4.50 33.19
CA TYR A 195 -22.05 -3.40 32.56
C TYR A 195 -21.22 -3.88 31.37
N ASN A 196 -20.47 -4.99 31.52
CA ASN A 196 -19.66 -5.55 30.43
C ASN A 196 -20.52 -6.03 29.25
N GLN A 197 -21.67 -6.66 29.53
CA GLN A 197 -22.62 -7.10 28.49
C GLN A 197 -23.23 -5.90 27.76
N MET A 198 -23.69 -4.89 28.50
CA MET A 198 -24.25 -3.66 27.92
C MET A 198 -23.21 -2.91 27.10
N SER A 199 -21.97 -2.79 27.60
CA SER A 199 -20.85 -2.15 26.89
C SER A 199 -20.51 -2.88 25.58
N SER A 200 -20.51 -4.22 25.60
CA SER A 200 -20.27 -5.01 24.39
C SER A 200 -21.37 -4.80 23.35
N ALA A 201 -22.64 -4.82 23.78
CA ALA A 201 -23.78 -4.63 22.91
C ALA A 201 -23.84 -3.21 22.30
N VAL A 202 -23.59 -2.16 23.10
CA VAL A 202 -23.57 -0.79 22.58
C VAL A 202 -22.39 -0.55 21.64
N ASN A 203 -21.24 -1.20 21.87
CA ASN A 203 -20.10 -1.10 20.96
C ASN A 203 -20.38 -1.78 19.61
N VAL A 204 -21.11 -2.90 19.60
CA VAL A 204 -21.60 -3.54 18.35
C VAL A 204 -22.54 -2.59 17.61
N SER A 205 -23.50 -1.99 18.31
CA SER A 205 -24.44 -1.03 17.70
C SER A 205 -23.71 0.21 17.16
N PHE A 206 -22.73 0.75 17.89
CA PHE A 206 -21.86 1.83 17.45
C PHE A 206 -21.04 1.46 16.20
N GLY A 207 -20.49 0.23 16.17
CA GLY A 207 -19.77 -0.28 15.02
C GLY A 207 -20.65 -0.41 13.78
N LEU A 208 -21.84 -1.00 13.92
CA LEU A 208 -22.81 -1.12 12.83
C LEU A 208 -23.28 0.25 12.32
N TYR A 209 -23.45 1.23 13.22
CA TYR A 209 -23.81 2.59 12.85
C TYR A 209 -22.74 3.28 12.01
N ASN A 210 -21.48 3.26 12.46
CA ASN A 210 -20.40 3.97 11.78
C ASN A 210 -19.87 3.24 10.54
N TYR A 211 -19.78 1.91 10.60
CA TYR A 211 -19.18 1.11 9.54
C TYR A 211 -20.20 0.45 8.60
N GLY A 212 -21.50 0.44 8.94
CA GLY A 212 -22.57 -0.13 8.10
C GLY A 212 -22.57 0.39 6.66
N PRO A 213 -22.52 1.71 6.41
CA PRO A 213 -22.45 2.26 5.06
C PRO A 213 -21.19 1.85 4.28
N PHE A 214 -20.06 1.72 4.98
CA PHE A 214 -18.82 1.25 4.35
C PHE A 214 -18.93 -0.24 4.00
N LEU A 215 -19.42 -1.08 4.91
CA LEU A 215 -19.63 -2.51 4.65
C LEU A 215 -20.58 -2.74 3.48
N ALA A 216 -21.68 -1.98 3.42
CA ALA A 216 -22.61 -2.02 2.29
C ALA A 216 -21.95 -1.63 0.95
N SER A 217 -21.07 -0.62 0.97
CA SER A 217 -20.37 -0.16 -0.25
C SER A 217 -19.15 -1.02 -0.65
N VAL A 218 -18.66 -1.85 0.26
CA VAL A 218 -17.70 -2.93 -0.06
C VAL A 218 -18.44 -4.09 -0.73
N VAL A 219 -19.61 -4.46 -0.19
CA VAL A 219 -20.43 -5.57 -0.71
C VAL A 219 -20.98 -5.27 -2.11
N ASP A 220 -21.43 -4.04 -2.38
CA ASP A 220 -21.89 -3.63 -3.71
C ASP A 220 -20.75 -3.28 -4.71
N CYS A 221 -19.50 -3.48 -4.26
CA CYS A 221 -18.27 -3.18 -5.00
C CYS A 221 -18.10 -1.73 -5.47
N THR A 222 -18.89 -0.77 -4.98
CA THR A 222 -18.75 0.63 -5.36
C THR A 222 -17.37 1.17 -4.97
N VAL A 223 -16.89 0.88 -3.75
CA VAL A 223 -15.56 1.32 -3.29
C VAL A 223 -14.44 0.76 -4.17
N ILE A 224 -14.51 -0.54 -4.49
CA ILE A 224 -13.49 -1.23 -5.28
C ILE A 224 -13.53 -0.72 -6.73
N ARG A 225 -14.72 -0.56 -7.31
CA ARG A 225 -14.92 0.01 -8.65
C ARG A 225 -14.37 1.42 -8.75
N ASP A 226 -14.68 2.28 -7.81
CA ASP A 226 -14.23 3.67 -7.86
C ASP A 226 -12.71 3.75 -7.69
N THR A 227 -12.13 2.89 -6.85
CA THR A 227 -10.66 2.78 -6.70
C THR A 227 -9.98 2.29 -7.98
N PHE A 228 -10.48 1.21 -8.58
CA PHE A 228 -9.91 0.69 -9.82
C PHE A 228 -10.09 1.66 -10.98
N LYS A 229 -11.22 2.36 -11.03
CA LYS A 229 -11.45 3.44 -12.00
C LYS A 229 -10.42 4.56 -11.84
N ASP A 230 -10.14 5.01 -10.62
CA ASP A 230 -9.10 6.01 -10.37
C ASP A 230 -7.71 5.53 -10.82
N ILE A 231 -7.37 4.27 -10.53
CA ILE A 231 -6.10 3.68 -10.95
C ILE A 231 -6.01 3.61 -12.49
N THR A 232 -7.06 3.15 -13.16
CA THR A 232 -7.06 2.98 -14.62
C THR A 232 -7.07 4.32 -15.35
N GLU A 233 -7.78 5.33 -14.84
CA GLU A 233 -7.86 6.65 -15.47
C GLU A 233 -6.61 7.51 -15.17
N ASN A 234 -6.16 7.55 -13.91
CA ASN A 234 -5.14 8.52 -13.48
C ASN A 234 -3.72 7.95 -13.41
N HIS A 235 -3.55 6.64 -13.18
CA HIS A 235 -2.22 6.05 -12.93
C HIS A 235 -1.72 5.19 -14.09
N CYS A 236 -2.57 4.37 -14.69
CA CYS A 236 -2.20 3.46 -15.78
C CYS A 236 -1.59 4.14 -17.01
N PRO A 237 -2.10 5.30 -17.52
CA PRO A 237 -1.48 5.98 -18.65
C PRO A 237 -0.07 6.47 -18.34
N GLY A 238 0.14 6.97 -17.11
CA GLY A 238 1.44 7.40 -16.60
C GLY A 238 2.41 6.23 -16.50
N LEU A 239 2.00 5.14 -15.83
CA LEU A 239 2.82 3.93 -15.69
C LEU A 239 3.25 3.37 -17.04
N ARG A 240 2.33 3.28 -18.01
CA ARG A 240 2.64 2.80 -19.37
C ARG A 240 3.65 3.71 -20.07
N LYS A 241 3.47 5.02 -19.99
CA LYS A 241 4.36 6.01 -20.61
C LYS A 241 5.76 6.00 -19.97
N TYR A 242 5.84 6.02 -18.64
CA TYR A 242 7.12 6.05 -17.93
C TYR A 242 7.89 4.74 -18.07
N SER A 243 7.22 3.58 -18.00
CA SER A 243 7.88 2.29 -18.24
C SER A 243 8.42 2.18 -19.67
N GLN A 244 7.66 2.66 -20.66
CA GLN A 244 8.15 2.73 -22.05
C GLN A 244 9.38 3.65 -22.18
N TRP A 245 9.37 4.81 -21.52
CA TRP A 245 10.52 5.73 -21.53
C TRP A 245 11.77 5.13 -20.88
N VAL A 246 11.60 4.41 -19.77
CA VAL A 246 12.70 3.69 -19.11
C VAL A 246 13.26 2.60 -20.02
N TYR A 247 12.40 1.83 -20.67
CA TYR A 247 12.83 0.81 -21.63
C TYR A 247 13.64 1.40 -22.79
N ILE A 248 13.14 2.48 -23.42
CA ILE A 248 13.87 3.19 -24.49
C ILE A 248 15.21 3.73 -23.97
N GLY A 249 15.23 4.29 -22.76
CA GLY A 249 16.45 4.77 -22.11
C GLY A 249 17.48 3.67 -21.87
N LEU A 250 17.04 2.50 -21.41
CA LEU A 250 17.92 1.34 -21.20
C LEU A 250 18.47 0.81 -22.53
N VAL A 251 17.64 0.65 -23.55
CA VAL A 251 18.06 0.18 -24.88
C VAL A 251 19.06 1.15 -25.53
N THR A 252 18.79 2.45 -25.44
CA THR A 252 19.71 3.47 -25.98
C THR A 252 21.04 3.51 -25.21
N ALA A 253 21.01 3.50 -23.87
CA ALA A 253 22.22 3.50 -23.05
C ALA A 253 23.09 2.26 -23.27
N THR A 254 22.49 1.07 -23.32
CA THR A 254 23.19 -0.20 -23.62
C THR A 254 23.85 -0.17 -24.99
N GLY A 255 23.13 0.29 -26.02
CA GLY A 255 23.68 0.50 -27.35
C GLY A 255 24.89 1.42 -27.32
N SER A 256 24.79 2.59 -26.68
CA SER A 256 25.88 3.56 -26.59
C SER A 256 27.13 3.01 -25.90
N ILE A 257 26.98 2.28 -24.79
CA ILE A 257 28.10 1.66 -24.06
C ILE A 257 28.75 0.58 -24.92
N MET A 258 27.96 -0.26 -25.60
CA MET A 258 28.45 -1.31 -26.48
C MET A 258 29.28 -0.73 -27.63
N PHE A 259 28.76 0.29 -28.33
CA PHE A 259 29.51 0.99 -29.39
C PHE A 259 30.80 1.59 -28.85
N SER A 260 30.74 2.26 -27.69
CA SER A 260 31.91 2.87 -27.06
C SER A 260 33.00 1.85 -26.76
N LEU A 261 32.66 0.70 -26.16
CA LEU A 261 33.63 -0.37 -25.88
C LEU A 261 34.22 -0.97 -27.16
N ILE A 262 33.44 -1.17 -28.21
CA ILE A 262 33.92 -1.70 -29.50
C ILE A 262 34.97 -0.75 -30.08
N PHE A 263 34.67 0.55 -30.20
CA PHE A 263 35.62 1.55 -30.69
C PHE A 263 36.91 1.55 -29.87
N TRP A 264 36.77 1.41 -28.56
CA TRP A 264 37.90 1.45 -27.65
C TRP A 264 38.80 0.22 -27.73
N VAL A 265 38.23 -0.97 -27.89
CA VAL A 265 38.97 -2.22 -28.15
C VAL A 265 39.70 -2.16 -29.49
N LEU A 266 39.04 -1.68 -30.54
CA LEU A 266 39.64 -1.50 -31.87
C LEU A 266 40.84 -0.53 -31.81
N TYR A 267 40.65 0.63 -31.19
CA TYR A 267 41.71 1.63 -31.00
C TYR A 267 42.90 1.07 -30.21
N ALA A 268 42.63 0.38 -29.09
CA ALA A 268 43.68 -0.23 -28.27
C ALA A 268 44.44 -1.34 -29.01
N ARG A 269 43.75 -2.11 -29.87
CA ARG A 269 44.37 -3.13 -30.74
C ARG A 269 45.27 -2.49 -31.79
N GLU A 270 44.78 -1.48 -32.51
CA GLU A 270 45.56 -0.79 -33.54
C GLU A 270 46.82 -0.15 -32.94
N ARG A 271 46.71 0.50 -31.78
CA ARG A 271 47.85 1.09 -31.09
C ARG A 271 48.89 0.04 -30.66
N ARG A 272 48.46 -1.14 -30.21
CA ARG A 272 49.38 -2.26 -29.91
C ARG A 272 50.10 -2.74 -31.16
N HIS A 273 49.40 -2.90 -32.29
CA HIS A 273 50.03 -3.25 -33.57
C HIS A 273 51.07 -2.20 -33.99
N ARG A 274 50.74 -0.90 -33.94
CA ARG A 274 51.70 0.17 -34.27
C ARG A 274 52.96 0.13 -33.39
N LYS A 275 52.82 -0.13 -32.08
CA LYS A 275 53.97 -0.30 -31.17
C LYS A 275 54.80 -1.54 -31.51
N TYR A 276 54.16 -2.66 -31.83
CA TYR A 276 54.83 -3.90 -32.21
C TYR A 276 55.61 -3.76 -33.53
N THR A 277 55.00 -3.20 -34.58
CA THR A 277 55.67 -2.96 -35.87
C THR A 277 56.85 -1.99 -35.73
N LYS A 278 56.73 -0.93 -34.93
CA LYS A 278 57.86 -0.03 -34.65
C LYS A 278 59.02 -0.71 -33.92
N ARG A 279 58.74 -1.64 -32.99
CA ARG A 279 59.79 -2.42 -32.30
C ARG A 279 60.48 -3.40 -33.24
N ILE A 280 59.73 -4.07 -34.12
CA ILE A 280 60.31 -4.96 -35.15
C ILE A 280 61.21 -4.17 -36.10
N ASN A 281 60.73 -3.04 -36.65
CA ASN A 281 61.53 -2.24 -37.56
C ASN A 281 62.81 -1.70 -36.89
N LYS A 282 62.72 -1.25 -35.63
CA LYS A 282 63.89 -0.79 -34.88
C LYS A 282 64.89 -1.93 -34.61
N GLY A 283 64.41 -3.14 -34.29
CA GLY A 283 65.28 -4.31 -34.13
C GLY A 283 65.95 -4.76 -35.44
N TYR A 284 65.32 -4.51 -36.58
CA TYR A 284 65.91 -4.73 -37.90
C TYR A 284 67.03 -3.72 -38.19
N ASP A 285 66.85 -2.43 -37.86
CA ASP A 285 67.87 -1.38 -38.02
C ASP A 285 69.08 -1.56 -37.07
N GLU A 286 68.89 -2.15 -35.89
CA GLU A 286 69.96 -2.42 -34.91
C GLU A 286 70.66 -3.79 -35.11
N SER A 287 70.28 -4.57 -36.14
CA SER A 287 70.90 -5.87 -36.43
C SER A 287 72.28 -5.72 -37.11
N PRO A 288 73.37 -6.34 -36.62
CA PRO A 288 74.74 -6.16 -37.13
C PRO A 288 75.01 -6.69 -38.55
N LEU A 289 74.01 -7.21 -39.25
CA LEU A 289 74.18 -7.89 -40.54
C LEU A 289 74.10 -6.95 -41.77
N VAL A 290 73.82 -5.66 -41.58
CA VAL A 290 73.89 -4.64 -42.65
C VAL A 290 75.26 -3.93 -42.61
N GLY A 291 76.32 -4.72 -42.49
CA GLY A 291 77.71 -4.30 -42.68
C GLY A 291 78.32 -5.11 -43.79
N GLY A 292 78.07 -4.76 -45.06
CA GLY A 292 78.49 -5.62 -46.16
C GLY A 292 78.46 -5.01 -47.56
N ARG A 293 79.47 -4.18 -47.83
CA ARG A 293 80.09 -3.94 -49.15
C ARG A 293 79.31 -3.09 -50.17
N LYS A 294 79.64 -1.79 -50.20
CA LYS A 294 79.65 -1.03 -51.46
C LYS A 294 80.79 -1.58 -52.33
N LEU A 295 80.43 -2.12 -53.49
CA LEU A 295 81.26 -2.21 -54.67
C LEU A 295 80.57 -1.36 -55.74
#